data_AF-A0A349K8F6-F1
#
_entry.id   AF-A0A349K8F6-F1
#
_cell.length_a   1.000
_cell.length_b   1.000
_cell.length_c   1.000
_cell.angle_alpha   90.00
_cell.angle_beta   90.00
_cell.angle_gamma   90.00
#
_symmetry.space_group_name_H-M   'P 1'
#
loop_
_entity.id
_entity.type
_entity.pdbx_description
1 polymer ?
#
loop_
_entity_poly.entity_id
_entity_poly.type
_entity_poly.pdbx_seq_one_letter_code
_entity_poly.pdbx_strand_id
1 'polypeptide(L)' 'MARRPRTRKRDRGPVPLGRAYIQSTFNNTIVTLTDPTGNTVAWGSAGTAGFRGSRKSTAFAAQRAGE' A
#
# COMPACT_ATOMS: atom_id res chain seq x y z
N MET A 1 -12.94 -16.72 16.11
CA MET A 1 -12.80 -15.68 15.06
C MET A 1 -11.85 -16.21 13.99
N ALA A 2 -12.36 -16.71 12.85
CA ALA A 2 -11.54 -17.41 11.87
C ALA A 2 -10.53 -16.47 11.20
N ARG A 3 -9.23 -16.79 11.28
CA ARG A 3 -8.17 -16.03 10.61
C ARG A 3 -8.30 -16.26 9.11
N ARG A 4 -8.72 -15.22 8.39
CA ARG A 4 -8.89 -15.19 6.93
C ARG A 4 -7.59 -15.69 6.27
N PRO A 5 -7.63 -16.69 5.38
CA PRO A 5 -6.42 -17.22 4.75
C PRO A 5 -5.74 -16.10 3.98
N ARG A 6 -4.48 -15.81 4.34
CA ARG A 6 -3.64 -14.88 3.59
C ARG A 6 -3.41 -15.50 2.21
N THR A 7 -4.03 -14.94 1.18
CA THR A 7 -3.75 -15.29 -0.21
C THR A 7 -2.23 -15.27 -0.41
N ARG A 8 -1.64 -16.42 -0.73
CA ARG A 8 -0.21 -16.52 -1.07
C ARG A 8 0.05 -15.51 -2.19
N LYS A 9 0.90 -14.53 -1.91
CA LYS A 9 1.42 -13.63 -2.95
C LYS A 9 2.13 -14.54 -3.94
N ARG A 10 1.66 -14.56 -5.20
CA ARG A 10 2.41 -15.22 -6.28
C ARG A 10 3.79 -14.60 -6.31
N ASP A 11 4.83 -15.43 -6.26
CA ASP A 11 6.20 -15.01 -6.52
C ASP A 11 6.24 -14.39 -7.92
N ARG A 12 6.30 -13.07 -7.96
CA ARG A 12 6.59 -12.33 -9.17
C ARG A 12 8.10 -12.14 -9.16
N GLY A 13 8.74 -12.53 -10.25
CA GLY A 13 10.18 -12.34 -10.42
C GLY A 13 10.57 -10.87 -10.24
N PRO A 14 11.88 -10.57 -10.11
CA PRO A 14 12.35 -9.21 -9.89
C PRO A 14 11.87 -8.29 -11.02
N VAL A 15 11.22 -7.19 -10.63
CA VAL A 15 10.69 -6.19 -11.57
C VAL A 15 11.66 -5.01 -11.54
N PRO A 16 12.51 -4.84 -12.57
CA PRO A 16 13.61 -3.87 -12.53
C PRO A 16 13.12 -2.42 -12.67
N LEU A 17 11.96 -2.21 -13.27
CA LEU A 17 11.34 -0.91 -13.46
C LEU A 17 9.85 -1.02 -13.16
N GLY A 18 9.27 -0.02 -12.50
CA GLY A 18 7.85 -0.01 -12.13
C GLY A 18 7.30 1.40 -12.01
N ARG A 19 6.02 1.49 -11.66
CA ARG A 19 5.32 2.76 -11.41
C ARG A 19 4.75 2.77 -10.00
N ALA A 20 4.89 3.89 -9.31
CA ALA A 20 4.27 4.15 -8.02
C ALA A 20 3.02 5.03 -8.22
N TYR A 21 1.88 4.54 -7.74
CA TYR A 21 0.62 5.28 -7.70
C TYR A 21 0.33 5.68 -6.27
N ILE A 22 0.18 6.98 -6.03
CA ILE A 22 -0.10 7.55 -4.71
C ILE A 22 -1.49 8.16 -4.76
N GLN A 23 -2.43 7.56 -4.06
CA GLN A 23 -3.77 8.10 -3.86
C GLN A 23 -3.81 8.80 -2.50
N SER A 24 -3.70 10.12 -2.51
CA SER A 24 -3.82 10.95 -1.31
C SER A 24 -5.21 11.56 -1.23
N THR A 25 -5.97 11.18 -0.21
CA THR A 25 -7.30 11.74 0.09
C THR A 25 -7.28 12.36 1.48
N PHE A 26 -8.27 13.19 1.80
CA PHE A 26 -8.39 13.81 3.12
C PHE A 26 -8.44 12.82 4.29
N ASN A 27 -8.78 11.54 4.04
CA ASN A 27 -9.00 10.54 5.09
C ASN A 27 -8.00 9.39 5.08
N ASN A 28 -7.15 9.29 4.04
CA ASN A 28 -6.18 8.21 3.87
C ASN A 28 -5.19 8.52 2.75
N THR A 29 -3.98 7.99 2.88
CA THR A 29 -3.01 7.89 1.79
C THR A 29 -2.76 6.42 1.48
N ILE A 30 -2.87 6.04 0.20
CA ILE A 30 -2.64 4.69 -0.30
C ILE A 30 -1.51 4.76 -1.32
N VAL A 31 -0.49 3.93 -1.13
CA VAL A 31 0.67 3.81 -2.02
C VAL A 31 0.61 2.45 -2.68
N THR A 32 0.61 2.41 -4.01
CA THR A 32 0.53 1.18 -4.79
C THR A 32 1.71 1.12 -5.76
N LEU A 33 2.51 0.07 -5.64
CA LEU A 33 3.63 -0.20 -6.53
C LEU A 33 3.19 -1.22 -7.57
N THR A 34 3.47 -0.89 -8.83
CA THR A 34 3.02 -1.67 -9.99
C THR A 34 4.16 -1.89 -10.96
N ASP A 35 4.02 -2.96 -11.74
CA ASP A 35 4.86 -3.21 -12.90
C ASP A 35 4.52 -2.22 -14.02
N PRO A 36 5.38 -2.05 -15.05
CA PRO A 36 5.08 -1.19 -16.19
C PRO A 36 3.82 -1.62 -16.95
N THR A 37 3.44 -2.89 -16.81
CA THR A 37 2.21 -3.49 -17.35
C THR A 37 0.97 -3.24 -16.49
N GLY A 38 1.11 -2.59 -15.33
CA GLY A 38 0.00 -2.26 -14.42
C GLY A 38 -0.28 -3.32 -13.35
N ASN A 39 0.49 -4.40 -13.28
CA ASN A 39 0.31 -5.44 -12.29
C ASN A 39 0.77 -4.98 -10.89
N THR A 40 -0.10 -5.00 -9.88
CA THR A 40 0.22 -4.54 -8.52
C THR A 40 1.17 -5.47 -7.77
N VAL A 41 2.41 -5.05 -7.56
CA VAL A 41 3.44 -5.82 -6.83
C VAL A 41 3.20 -5.72 -5.33
N ALA A 42 2.98 -4.51 -4.84
CA ALA A 42 2.78 -4.22 -3.43
C ALA A 42 1.86 -3.01 -3.28
N TRP A 43 1.15 -2.96 -2.16
CA TRP A 43 0.36 -1.81 -1.80
C TRP A 43 0.37 -1.65 -0.28
N GLY A 44 0.34 -0.40 0.15
CA GLY A 44 0.34 0.03 1.54
C GLY A 44 -0.63 1.19 1.70
N SER A 45 -1.10 1.41 2.92
CA SER A 45 -1.87 2.60 3.24
C SER A 45 -1.62 3.03 4.67
N ALA A 46 -1.95 4.27 5.01
CA ALA A 46 -1.88 4.75 6.38
C ALA A 46 -2.69 3.85 7.33
N GLY A 47 -3.81 3.29 6.87
CA GLY A 47 -4.57 2.29 7.64
C GLY A 47 -3.82 0.97 7.85
N THR A 48 -3.12 0.49 6.83
CA THR A 48 -2.32 -0.75 6.90
C THR A 48 -1.10 -0.60 7.81
N ALA A 49 -0.54 0.62 7.89
CA ALA A 49 0.54 0.99 8.81
C ALA A 49 0.08 1.13 10.29
N GLY A 50 -1.21 0.90 10.58
CA GLY A 50 -1.74 0.88 11.95
C GLY A 50 -2.37 2.20 12.40
N PHE A 51 -2.39 3.24 11.57
CA PHE A 51 -3.08 4.49 11.91
C PHE A 51 -4.59 4.32 11.81
N ARG A 52 -5.31 4.86 12.81
CA ARG A 52 -6.78 4.79 12.90
C ARG A 52 -7.38 6.18 13.07
N GLY A 53 -8.62 6.35 12.60
CA GLY A 53 -9.37 7.61 12.69
C GLY A 53 -8.68 8.76 11.95
N SER A 54 -8.72 9.95 12.53
CA SER A 54 -8.12 11.19 12.01
C SER A 54 -6.60 11.12 11.86
N ARG A 55 -5.91 10.18 12.53
CA ARG A 55 -4.45 10.03 12.40
C ARG A 55 -4.01 9.56 11.01
N LYS A 56 -4.91 8.96 10.22
CA LYS A 56 -4.64 8.48 8.85
C LYS A 56 -4.41 9.58 7.82
N SER A 57 -4.87 10.80 8.09
CA SER A 57 -4.75 11.94 7.16
C SER A 57 -3.48 12.77 7.38
N THR A 58 -2.66 12.39 8.36
CA THR A 58 -1.43 13.12 8.68
C THR A 58 -0.31 12.78 7.70
N ALA A 59 0.57 13.75 7.43
CA ALA A 59 1.74 13.56 6.58
C ALA A 59 2.67 12.44 7.13
N PHE A 60 2.75 12.30 8.45
CA PHE A 60 3.51 11.22 9.09
C PHE A 60 2.94 9.83 8.75
N ALA A 61 1.61 9.69 8.76
CA ALA A 61 0.97 8.44 8.39
C ALA A 61 1.15 8.11 6.89
N ALA A 62 1.20 9.14 6.03
CA ALA A 62 1.52 8.98 4.61
C ALA A 62 2.95 8.51 4.39
N GLN A 63 3.92 9.08 5.11
CA GLN A 63 5.32 8.64 5.07
C GLN A 63 5.44 7.17 5.47
N ARG A 64 4.81 6.78 6.58
CA ARG A 64 4.79 5.38 7.06
C ARG A 64 4.03 4.41 6.17
N ALA A 65 3.19 4.90 5.26
CA ALA A 65 2.51 4.06 4.28
C ALA A 65 3.38 3.76 3.05
N GLY A 66 4.40 4.58 2.80
CA GLY A 66 5.35 4.42 1.69
C GLY A 66 6.70 3.82 2.08
N GLU A 67 6.99 3.74 3.38
CA GLU A 67 8.12 3.01 3.97
C GLU A 67 7.82 1.50 4.04
#